data_AF-A0AAW3HGA8-F1
#
_entry.id   AF-A0AAW3HGA8-F1
#
_cell.length_a   1.000
_cell.length_b   1.000
_cell.length_c   1.000
_cell.angle_alpha   90.00
_cell.angle_beta   90.00
_cell.angle_gamma   90.00
#
_symmetry.space_group_name_H-M   'P 1'
#
loop_
_entity.id
_entity.type
_entity.pdbx_description
1 polymer ?
#
loop_
_entity_poly.entity_id
_entity_poly.type
_entity_poly.pdbx_seq_one_letter_code
_entity_poly.pdbx_strand_id
1 'polypeptide(L)'
;MLNNLESLPSNDEFLWADFLEIRSMVHPDKAFSRGDLDSVMRAQPEEFNREQSSAKWRLGTDFIRQRINIFGDSYPFSLSADGDTLSLENYDDLENIKKLYLSLLICANIKYIPLATRPTITRSFELISLPIFTSLMPRGYQVYPNWAGGGADARYTGLLIEKYQAIARDIRCETTTFKPRDFKPRDSGDGGIDIVAWHPFGDERDAIPAAFVQCGCSKDEWRHKQLEPSYAKLGSKMPVTHPWASYYFLPQDLRWMDGDWAYKADIGGAILVDRLRLINLARENELIDALPPTPYVDDAVSMSYR
;
A
#
# COMPACT_ATOMS: atom_id res chain seq x y z
N MET A 1 -7.92 17.46 1.52
CA MET A 1 -7.41 16.12 1.18
C MET A 1 -7.50 15.16 2.38
N LEU A 2 -6.84 15.47 3.49
CA LEU A 2 -6.89 14.68 4.73
C LEU A 2 -7.97 15.20 5.71
N ASN A 3 -8.48 14.33 6.58
CA ASN A 3 -9.42 14.67 7.66
C ASN A 3 -9.15 13.83 8.92
N ASN A 4 -9.84 14.15 10.01
CA ASN A 4 -9.77 13.40 11.27
C ASN A 4 -8.35 13.23 11.82
N LEU A 5 -7.50 14.24 11.64
CA LEU A 5 -6.09 14.20 12.05
C LEU A 5 -5.91 14.29 13.58
N GLU A 6 -6.99 14.48 14.33
CA GLU A 6 -7.04 14.34 15.79
C GLU A 6 -7.11 12.86 16.23
N SER A 7 -7.45 11.94 15.33
CA SER A 7 -7.52 10.51 15.68
C SER A 7 -6.12 9.92 15.80
N LEU A 8 -5.73 9.58 17.03
CA LEU A 8 -4.45 8.96 17.34
C LEU A 8 -4.29 7.56 16.69
N PRO A 9 -3.06 7.14 16.33
CA PRO A 9 -2.80 5.78 15.88
C PRO A 9 -2.82 4.75 17.02
N SER A 10 -2.82 3.45 16.68
CA SER A 10 -2.59 2.39 17.66
C SER A 10 -1.16 2.45 18.19
N ASN A 11 -0.84 1.62 19.18
CA ASN A 11 0.46 1.66 19.85
C ASN A 11 1.63 1.02 19.06
N ASP A 12 1.56 1.01 17.73
CA ASP A 12 2.62 0.47 16.88
C ASP A 12 3.57 1.59 16.44
N GLU A 13 4.87 1.34 16.52
CA GLU A 13 5.89 2.38 16.29
C GLU A 13 5.81 2.96 14.88
N PHE A 14 5.67 2.11 13.86
CA PHE A 14 5.56 2.53 12.46
C PHE A 14 4.31 3.37 12.17
N LEU A 15 3.24 3.22 12.95
CA LEU A 15 2.03 4.04 12.81
C LEU A 15 2.14 5.37 13.52
N TRP A 16 2.87 5.43 14.64
CA TRP A 16 3.23 6.70 15.26
C TRP A 16 4.16 7.50 14.36
N ALA A 17 5.15 6.87 13.73
CA ALA A 17 6.00 7.52 12.74
C ALA A 17 5.17 8.10 11.58
N ASP A 18 4.30 7.29 10.97
CA ASP A 18 3.39 7.75 9.91
C ASP A 18 2.51 8.93 10.35
N PHE A 19 2.01 8.89 11.59
CA PHE A 19 1.21 9.99 12.13
C PHE A 19 2.01 11.29 12.22
N LEU A 20 3.22 11.25 12.78
CA LEU A 20 4.08 12.43 12.90
C LEU A 20 4.48 12.99 11.53
N GLU A 21 4.76 12.12 10.56
CA GLU A 21 5.08 12.50 9.18
C GLU A 21 3.89 13.17 8.49
N ILE A 22 2.69 12.59 8.60
CA ILE A 22 1.45 13.18 8.07
C ILE A 22 1.19 14.55 8.72
N ARG A 23 1.32 14.67 10.05
CA ARG A 23 1.13 15.93 10.76
C ARG A 23 2.14 16.98 10.32
N SER A 24 3.41 16.60 10.15
CA SER A 24 4.46 17.51 9.64
C SER A 24 4.15 17.98 8.23
N MET A 25 3.69 17.09 7.35
CA MET A 25 3.36 17.40 5.96
C MET A 25 2.23 18.44 5.83
N VAL A 26 1.21 18.37 6.69
CA VAL A 26 0.06 19.29 6.63
C VAL A 26 0.18 20.50 7.54
N HIS A 27 1.19 20.55 8.42
CA HIS A 27 1.41 21.70 9.28
C HIS A 27 1.67 22.95 8.43
N PRO A 28 1.19 24.16 8.83
CA PRO A 28 1.45 25.40 8.10
C PRO A 28 2.94 25.65 7.86
N ASP A 29 3.77 25.35 8.87
CA ASP A 29 5.22 25.54 8.83
C ASP A 29 5.97 24.31 8.29
N LYS A 30 5.24 23.29 7.83
CA LYS A 30 5.80 21.99 7.39
C LYS A 30 6.66 21.30 8.44
N ALA A 31 6.36 21.59 9.71
CA ALA A 31 7.08 21.08 10.87
C ALA A 31 6.08 20.74 11.99
N PHE A 32 6.22 19.59 12.62
CA PHE A 32 5.41 19.18 13.76
C PHE A 32 6.33 18.86 14.93
N SER A 33 6.03 19.41 16.11
CA SER A 33 6.87 19.30 17.30
C SER A 33 6.28 18.39 18.36
N ARG A 34 7.12 18.02 19.34
CA ARG A 34 6.69 17.36 20.57
C ARG A 34 5.60 18.14 21.31
N GLY A 35 5.67 19.48 21.29
CA GLY A 35 4.67 20.34 21.91
C GLY A 35 3.33 20.30 21.19
N ASP A 36 3.36 20.21 19.85
CA ASP A 36 2.15 20.06 19.05
C ASP A 36 1.48 18.70 19.33
N LEU A 37 2.27 17.62 19.44
CA LEU A 37 1.74 16.33 19.85
C LEU A 37 1.12 16.38 21.25
N ASP A 38 1.78 17.01 22.23
CA ASP A 38 1.22 17.15 23.59
C ASP A 38 -0.13 17.88 23.56
N SER A 39 -0.26 18.89 22.70
CA SER A 39 -1.51 19.64 22.52
C SER A 39 -2.61 18.77 21.92
N VAL A 40 -2.32 18.00 20.86
CA VAL A 40 -3.26 17.07 20.23
C VAL A 40 -3.72 15.97 21.20
N MET A 41 -2.79 15.43 21.99
CA MET A 41 -3.09 14.37 22.95
C MET A 41 -3.92 14.89 24.13
N ARG A 42 -3.64 16.09 24.65
CA ARG A 42 -4.46 16.71 25.71
C ARG A 42 -5.86 17.11 25.25
N ALA A 43 -6.06 17.30 23.95
CA ALA A 43 -7.37 17.57 23.37
C ALA A 43 -8.24 16.32 23.20
N GLN A 44 -7.69 15.12 23.44
CA GLN A 44 -8.47 13.88 23.37
C GLN A 44 -9.49 13.81 24.52
N PRO A 45 -10.60 13.07 24.35
CA PRO A 45 -11.54 12.81 25.44
C PRO A 45 -10.93 12.01 26.61
N GLU A 46 -9.91 11.20 26.32
CA GLU A 46 -9.11 10.51 27.34
C GLU A 46 -8.05 11.45 27.90
N GLU A 47 -7.87 11.46 29.23
CA GLU A 47 -6.89 12.30 29.88
C GLU A 47 -5.47 11.77 29.65
N PHE A 48 -4.75 12.39 28.72
CA PHE A 48 -3.31 12.16 28.53
C PHE A 48 -2.49 13.17 29.32
N ASN A 49 -1.50 12.67 30.05
CA ASN A 49 -0.50 13.50 30.71
C ASN A 49 0.74 13.72 29.82
N ARG A 50 1.58 14.68 30.21
CA ARG A 50 2.80 15.05 29.47
C ARG A 50 3.79 13.89 29.31
N GLU A 51 3.85 12.99 30.27
CA GLU A 51 4.75 11.83 30.22
C GLU A 51 4.30 10.85 29.12
N GLN A 52 2.99 10.59 29.02
CA GLN A 52 2.41 9.78 27.96
C GLN A 52 2.64 10.42 26.59
N SER A 53 2.42 11.72 26.43
CA SER A 53 2.72 12.44 25.17
C SER A 53 4.20 12.32 24.80
N SER A 54 5.09 12.49 25.77
CA SER A 54 6.54 12.36 25.56
C SER A 54 6.94 10.94 25.17
N ALA A 55 6.29 9.93 25.76
CA ALA A 55 6.51 8.53 25.40
C ALA A 55 6.06 8.22 23.96
N LYS A 56 4.92 8.75 23.51
CA LYS A 56 4.46 8.59 22.11
C LYS A 56 5.34 9.34 21.11
N TRP A 57 5.77 10.55 21.45
CA TRP A 57 6.75 11.29 20.66
C TRP A 57 8.03 10.48 20.45
N ARG A 58 8.57 9.93 21.55
CA ARG A 58 9.75 9.08 21.50
C ARG A 58 9.51 7.82 20.67
N LEU A 59 8.37 7.16 20.84
CA LEU A 59 8.01 5.96 20.08
C LEU A 59 8.03 6.20 18.56
N GLY A 60 7.40 7.29 18.11
CA GLY A 60 7.40 7.66 16.69
C GLY A 60 8.78 8.13 16.20
N THR A 61 9.47 8.97 16.97
CA THR A 61 10.77 9.52 16.57
C THR A 61 11.89 8.48 16.56
N ASP A 62 11.86 7.49 17.46
CA ASP A 62 12.80 6.37 17.44
C ASP A 62 12.68 5.60 16.11
N PHE A 63 11.46 5.34 15.65
CA PHE A 63 11.22 4.69 14.36
C PHE A 63 11.58 5.60 13.16
N ILE A 64 11.30 6.90 13.23
CA ILE A 64 11.73 7.88 12.23
C ILE A 64 13.25 7.89 12.06
N ARG A 65 14.03 7.83 13.14
CA ARG A 65 15.50 7.74 13.04
C ARG A 65 15.93 6.49 12.26
N GLN A 66 15.22 5.38 12.44
CA GLN A 66 15.46 4.17 11.67
C GLN A 66 15.10 4.39 10.18
N ARG A 67 14.00 5.07 9.89
CA ARG A 67 13.59 5.43 8.51
C ARG A 67 14.59 6.34 7.82
N ILE A 68 15.10 7.38 8.49
CA ILE A 68 16.14 8.27 7.97
C ILE A 68 17.34 7.42 7.49
N ASN A 69 17.79 6.47 8.30
CA ASN A 69 18.92 5.62 7.96
C ASN A 69 18.63 4.63 6.83
N ILE A 70 17.43 4.05 6.80
CA ILE A 70 17.11 2.93 5.90
C ILE A 70 16.57 3.38 4.55
N PHE A 71 15.71 4.41 4.53
CA PHE A 71 15.21 5.00 3.29
C PHE A 71 16.23 5.95 2.67
N GLY A 72 17.14 6.52 3.46
CA GLY A 72 18.23 7.37 2.97
C GLY A 72 17.71 8.56 2.18
N ASP A 73 18.20 8.71 0.95
CA ASP A 73 17.82 9.79 0.02
C ASP A 73 16.34 9.78 -0.40
N SER A 74 15.61 8.68 -0.18
CA SER A 74 14.16 8.62 -0.43
C SER A 74 13.30 9.14 0.71
N TYR A 75 13.89 9.41 1.88
CA TYR A 75 13.15 9.93 3.04
C TYR A 75 13.02 11.46 2.96
N PRO A 76 11.80 12.03 2.99
CA PRO A 76 11.59 13.47 2.77
C PRO A 76 11.55 14.32 4.04
N PHE A 77 11.82 13.74 5.21
CA PHE A 77 11.74 14.47 6.48
C PHE A 77 13.09 14.55 7.19
N SER A 78 13.30 15.64 7.92
CA SER A 78 14.43 15.85 8.81
C SER A 78 13.97 15.96 10.26
N LEU A 79 14.66 15.29 11.18
CA LEU A 79 14.46 15.44 12.62
C LEU A 79 15.48 16.45 13.17
N SER A 80 15.03 17.41 13.97
CA SER A 80 15.89 18.41 14.60
C SER A 80 16.96 17.77 15.51
N ALA A 81 18.06 18.48 15.74
CA ALA A 81 19.19 17.96 16.53
C ALA A 81 18.82 17.60 17.98
N ASP A 82 17.87 18.34 18.57
CA ASP A 82 17.30 18.05 19.89
C ASP A 82 16.23 16.94 19.86
N GLY A 83 15.82 16.52 18.67
CA GLY A 83 14.80 15.48 18.46
C GLY A 83 13.37 15.93 18.73
N ASP A 84 13.12 17.24 18.89
CA ASP A 84 11.82 17.77 19.31
C ASP A 84 10.93 18.24 18.15
N THR A 85 11.46 18.31 16.92
CA THR A 85 10.72 18.76 15.74
C THR A 85 11.02 17.89 14.54
N LEU A 86 9.98 17.38 13.89
CA LEU A 86 10.05 16.73 12.58
C LEU A 86 9.63 17.75 11.52
N SER A 87 10.39 17.88 10.44
CA SER A 87 10.09 18.81 9.35
C SER A 87 10.13 18.11 8.00
N LEU A 88 9.16 18.41 7.15
CA LEU A 88 9.20 18.06 5.74
C LEU A 88 10.20 19.00 5.04
N GLU A 89 11.07 18.46 4.20
CA GLU A 89 11.94 19.25 3.34
C GLU A 89 11.13 20.15 2.37
N ASN A 90 11.77 21.15 1.76
CA ASN A 90 11.05 22.05 0.85
C ASN A 90 10.40 21.26 -0.30
N TYR A 91 9.07 21.29 -0.35
CA TYR A 91 8.28 20.44 -1.24
C TYR A 91 8.60 20.67 -2.71
N ASP A 92 8.81 21.93 -3.10
CA ASP A 92 9.08 22.33 -4.47
C ASP A 92 10.42 21.78 -4.99
N ASP A 93 11.35 21.46 -4.08
CA ASP A 93 12.68 20.94 -4.38
C ASP A 93 12.76 19.40 -4.27
N LEU A 94 11.67 18.72 -3.91
CA LEU A 94 11.70 17.26 -3.71
C LEU A 94 11.87 16.49 -5.01
N GLU A 95 12.83 15.57 -4.99
CA GLU A 95 13.00 14.55 -6.02
C GLU A 95 11.78 13.62 -6.09
N ASN A 96 11.54 13.03 -7.27
CA ASN A 96 10.39 12.16 -7.51
C ASN A 96 10.36 10.93 -6.58
N ILE A 97 11.52 10.43 -6.13
CA ILE A 97 11.60 9.32 -5.17
C ILE A 97 11.07 9.70 -3.79
N LYS A 98 11.30 10.95 -3.35
CA LYS A 98 10.75 11.51 -2.12
C LYS A 98 9.24 11.75 -2.25
N LYS A 99 8.77 12.15 -3.44
CA LYS A 99 7.33 12.25 -3.73
C LYS A 99 6.64 10.88 -3.75
N LEU A 100 7.32 9.82 -4.22
CA LEU A 100 6.83 8.44 -4.10
C LEU A 100 6.69 8.05 -2.62
N TYR A 101 7.66 8.40 -1.77
CA TYR A 101 7.54 8.17 -0.32
C TYR A 101 6.27 8.81 0.25
N LEU A 102 6.03 10.09 -0.04
CA LEU A 102 4.84 10.80 0.43
C LEU A 102 3.54 10.19 -0.11
N SER A 103 3.55 9.75 -1.36
CA SER A 103 2.41 9.06 -1.98
C SER A 103 2.05 7.78 -1.21
N LEU A 104 3.04 6.93 -0.93
CA LEU A 104 2.86 5.72 -0.15
C LEU A 104 2.48 6.01 1.30
N LEU A 105 3.04 7.05 1.93
CA LEU A 105 2.64 7.48 3.26
C LEU A 105 1.14 7.84 3.32
N ILE A 106 0.62 8.57 2.32
CA ILE A 106 -0.80 8.91 2.23
C ILE A 106 -1.65 7.65 2.00
N CYS A 107 -1.25 6.77 1.09
CA CYS A 107 -1.93 5.49 0.85
C CYS A 107 -2.01 4.64 2.13
N ALA A 108 -0.94 4.59 2.91
CA ALA A 108 -0.88 3.84 4.17
C ALA A 108 -1.81 4.36 5.26
N ASN A 109 -2.22 5.62 5.14
CA ASN A 109 -3.01 6.34 6.13
C ASN A 109 -4.43 6.62 5.64
N ILE A 110 -5.03 5.67 4.92
CA ILE A 110 -6.39 5.74 4.36
C ILE A 110 -7.47 6.09 5.41
N LYS A 111 -7.20 5.87 6.70
CA LYS A 111 -8.10 6.26 7.81
C LYS A 111 -8.31 7.77 7.89
N TYR A 112 -7.32 8.58 7.49
CA TYR A 112 -7.40 10.04 7.41
C TYR A 112 -7.92 10.54 6.05
N ILE A 113 -8.32 9.64 5.16
CA ILE A 113 -8.86 9.99 3.85
C ILE A 113 -10.39 9.98 3.90
N PRO A 114 -11.06 11.07 3.47
CA PRO A 114 -12.51 11.12 3.34
C PRO A 114 -13.04 9.96 2.50
N LEU A 115 -14.17 9.37 2.90
CA LEU A 115 -14.75 8.18 2.23
C LEU A 115 -14.92 8.36 0.72
N ALA A 116 -15.30 9.57 0.27
CA ALA A 116 -15.47 9.88 -1.14
C ALA A 116 -14.15 9.86 -1.95
N THR A 117 -13.02 10.14 -1.31
CA THR A 117 -11.70 10.20 -1.94
C THR A 117 -10.94 8.88 -1.86
N ARG A 118 -11.32 7.97 -0.93
CA ARG A 118 -10.63 6.68 -0.74
C ARG A 118 -10.47 5.87 -2.02
N PRO A 119 -11.49 5.71 -2.90
CA PRO A 119 -11.34 4.95 -4.14
C PRO A 119 -10.24 5.49 -5.06
N THR A 120 -10.06 6.81 -5.09
CA THR A 120 -8.99 7.46 -5.87
C THR A 120 -7.61 7.10 -5.32
N ILE A 121 -7.46 7.09 -3.99
CA ILE A 121 -6.19 6.79 -3.32
C ILE A 121 -5.84 5.31 -3.44
N THR A 122 -6.82 4.41 -3.26
CA THR A 122 -6.59 2.98 -3.44
C THR A 122 -6.27 2.65 -4.90
N ARG A 123 -6.96 3.28 -5.87
CA ARG A 123 -6.61 3.14 -7.29
C ARG A 123 -5.23 3.70 -7.61
N SER A 124 -4.83 4.81 -7.01
CA SER A 124 -3.46 5.30 -7.18
C SER A 124 -2.43 4.29 -6.70
N PHE A 125 -2.67 3.63 -5.57
CA PHE A 125 -1.76 2.59 -5.08
C PHE A 125 -1.69 1.38 -6.02
N GLU A 126 -2.83 0.93 -6.56
CA GLU A 126 -2.89 -0.11 -7.59
C GLU A 126 -2.09 0.28 -8.85
N LEU A 127 -2.21 1.55 -9.29
CA LEU A 127 -1.49 2.08 -10.44
C LEU A 127 0.03 2.18 -10.21
N ILE A 128 0.47 2.52 -9.00
CA ILE A 128 1.91 2.50 -8.62
C ILE A 128 2.41 1.05 -8.57
N SER A 129 1.59 0.13 -8.06
CA SER A 129 1.96 -1.26 -7.86
C SER A 129 2.13 -2.03 -9.17
N LEU A 130 1.34 -1.71 -10.20
CA LEU A 130 1.37 -2.39 -11.50
C LEU A 130 2.75 -2.40 -12.18
N PRO A 131 3.42 -1.25 -12.45
CA PRO A 131 4.74 -1.24 -13.08
C PRO A 131 5.80 -1.89 -12.19
N ILE A 132 5.73 -1.71 -10.86
CA ILE A 132 6.67 -2.33 -9.91
C ILE A 132 6.53 -3.87 -9.93
N PHE A 133 5.30 -4.39 -9.92
CA PHE A 133 5.09 -5.82 -10.04
C PHE A 133 5.50 -6.35 -11.42
N THR A 134 5.24 -5.58 -12.48
CA THR A 134 5.65 -5.95 -13.84
C THR A 134 7.17 -6.11 -13.95
N SER A 135 7.96 -5.26 -13.29
CA SER A 135 9.43 -5.36 -13.32
C SER A 135 9.97 -6.57 -12.55
N LEU A 136 9.20 -7.13 -11.60
CA LEU A 136 9.56 -8.38 -10.92
C LEU A 136 9.38 -9.62 -11.80
N MET A 137 8.54 -9.54 -12.83
CA MET A 137 8.23 -10.69 -13.66
C MET A 137 9.32 -10.94 -14.71
N PRO A 138 9.75 -12.21 -14.90
CA PRO A 138 10.68 -12.55 -15.98
C PRO A 138 10.19 -12.12 -17.36
N ARG A 139 11.14 -11.95 -18.28
CA ARG A 139 10.82 -11.66 -19.68
C ARG A 139 9.83 -12.70 -20.24
N GLY A 140 8.81 -12.21 -20.93
CA GLY A 140 7.80 -13.05 -21.59
C GLY A 140 6.49 -13.19 -20.80
N TYR A 141 6.50 -12.80 -19.51
CA TYR A 141 5.26 -12.71 -18.75
C TYR A 141 4.30 -11.69 -19.36
N GLN A 142 3.04 -12.07 -19.34
CA GLN A 142 1.89 -11.22 -19.56
C GLN A 142 1.44 -10.70 -18.20
N VAL A 143 1.28 -9.38 -18.04
CA VAL A 143 0.87 -8.76 -16.77
C VAL A 143 -0.28 -7.80 -17.05
N TYR A 144 -1.41 -8.02 -16.39
CA TYR A 144 -2.62 -7.21 -16.62
C TYR A 144 -3.34 -6.88 -15.30
N PRO A 145 -3.88 -5.65 -15.16
CA PRO A 145 -4.71 -5.29 -14.02
C PRO A 145 -6.11 -5.91 -14.12
N ASN A 146 -6.71 -6.27 -12.97
CA ASN A 146 -8.07 -6.80 -12.80
C ASN A 146 -8.94 -5.87 -11.94
N TRP A 147 -8.97 -4.59 -12.29
CA TRP A 147 -9.66 -3.59 -11.48
C TRP A 147 -11.19 -3.65 -11.59
N ALA A 148 -11.89 -3.39 -10.49
CA ALA A 148 -13.36 -3.30 -10.45
C ALA A 148 -13.95 -2.31 -11.49
N GLY A 149 -13.19 -1.25 -11.80
CA GLY A 149 -13.54 -0.22 -12.80
C GLY A 149 -12.36 0.08 -13.71
N GLY A 150 -11.94 -0.90 -14.52
CA GLY A 150 -10.80 -0.74 -15.44
C GLY A 150 -11.11 0.03 -16.74
N GLY A 151 -12.37 0.37 -17.01
CA GLY A 151 -12.78 1.04 -18.25
C GLY A 151 -13.06 0.06 -19.40
N ALA A 152 -13.35 0.61 -20.58
CA ALA A 152 -13.72 -0.18 -21.76
C ALA A 152 -12.57 -1.03 -22.31
N ASP A 153 -11.32 -0.57 -22.13
CA ASP A 153 -10.12 -1.24 -22.62
C ASP A 153 -9.54 -2.25 -21.60
N ALA A 154 -10.21 -2.46 -20.47
CA ALA A 154 -9.77 -3.43 -19.47
C ALA A 154 -9.84 -4.86 -20.02
N ARG A 155 -8.83 -5.67 -19.71
CA ARG A 155 -8.80 -7.09 -20.09
C ARG A 155 -9.91 -7.89 -19.40
N TYR A 156 -10.19 -7.56 -18.14
CA TYR A 156 -11.16 -8.25 -17.30
C TYR A 156 -12.35 -7.34 -17.01
N THR A 157 -13.45 -7.55 -17.72
CA THR A 157 -14.68 -6.75 -17.63
C THR A 157 -15.87 -7.59 -17.19
N GLY A 158 -16.94 -6.92 -16.77
CA GLY A 158 -18.20 -7.57 -16.43
C GLY A 158 -18.32 -7.94 -14.95
N LEU A 159 -19.15 -8.93 -14.67
CA LEU A 159 -19.38 -9.48 -13.33
C LEU A 159 -18.15 -10.25 -12.84
N LEU A 160 -18.03 -10.40 -11.52
CA LEU A 160 -16.91 -11.08 -10.90
C LEU A 160 -16.72 -12.52 -11.40
N ILE A 161 -17.81 -13.25 -11.66
CA ILE A 161 -17.74 -14.59 -12.25
C ILE A 161 -17.13 -14.57 -13.66
N GLU A 162 -17.46 -13.57 -14.47
CA GLU A 162 -16.96 -13.42 -15.84
C GLU A 162 -15.47 -13.07 -15.83
N LYS A 163 -15.05 -12.21 -14.90
CA LYS A 163 -13.64 -11.90 -14.66
C LYS A 163 -12.87 -13.13 -14.22
N TYR A 164 -13.36 -13.90 -13.25
CA TYR A 164 -12.69 -15.14 -12.85
C TYR A 164 -12.58 -16.16 -13.98
N GLN A 165 -13.62 -16.30 -14.82
CA GLN A 165 -13.56 -17.17 -15.99
C GLN A 165 -12.55 -16.66 -17.03
N ALA A 166 -12.41 -15.35 -17.21
CA ALA A 166 -11.39 -14.77 -18.07
C ALA A 166 -9.97 -15.02 -17.53
N ILE A 167 -9.75 -14.81 -16.23
CA ILE A 167 -8.48 -15.10 -15.55
C ILE A 167 -8.14 -16.60 -15.67
N ALA A 168 -9.11 -17.48 -15.42
CA ALA A 168 -8.94 -18.93 -15.55
C ALA A 168 -8.49 -19.32 -16.97
N ARG A 169 -9.08 -18.73 -18.01
CA ARG A 169 -8.66 -18.95 -19.41
C ARG A 169 -7.23 -18.49 -19.65
N ASP A 170 -6.83 -17.33 -19.14
CA ASP A 170 -5.49 -16.80 -19.32
C ASP A 170 -4.41 -17.68 -18.67
N ILE A 171 -4.71 -18.28 -17.51
CA ILE A 171 -3.81 -19.25 -16.85
C ILE A 171 -3.98 -20.68 -17.36
N ARG A 172 -4.76 -20.89 -18.43
CA ARG A 172 -5.05 -22.20 -19.06
C ARG A 172 -5.67 -23.22 -18.11
N CYS A 173 -6.53 -22.74 -17.21
CA CYS A 173 -7.41 -23.57 -16.42
C CYS A 173 -8.59 -24.01 -17.30
N GLU A 174 -8.63 -25.29 -17.68
CA GLU A 174 -9.65 -25.84 -18.59
C GLU A 174 -11.07 -25.83 -17.98
N THR A 175 -11.17 -25.98 -16.66
CA THR A 175 -12.46 -26.11 -15.98
C THR A 175 -12.50 -25.26 -14.72
N THR A 176 -13.52 -24.42 -14.59
CA THR A 176 -13.80 -23.68 -13.35
C THR A 176 -15.03 -24.23 -12.64
N THR A 177 -15.08 -24.16 -11.31
CA THR A 177 -16.24 -24.67 -10.55
C THR A 177 -17.24 -23.57 -10.14
N PHE A 178 -17.01 -22.33 -10.56
CA PHE A 178 -17.87 -21.18 -10.26
C PHE A 178 -19.30 -21.36 -10.81
N LYS A 179 -20.32 -21.05 -10.01
CA LYS A 179 -21.72 -20.99 -10.45
C LYS A 179 -22.30 -19.60 -10.19
N PRO A 180 -23.15 -19.05 -11.06
CA PRO A 180 -23.72 -17.70 -10.86
C PRO A 180 -24.38 -17.48 -9.50
N ARG A 181 -25.02 -18.52 -8.94
CA ARG A 181 -25.66 -18.47 -7.61
C ARG A 181 -24.70 -18.29 -6.43
N ASP A 182 -23.40 -18.56 -6.64
CA ASP A 182 -22.38 -18.45 -5.60
C ASP A 182 -21.89 -16.99 -5.44
N PHE A 183 -22.34 -16.09 -6.33
CA PHE A 183 -21.99 -14.67 -6.36
C PHE A 183 -23.18 -13.80 -6.00
N LYS A 184 -22.90 -12.62 -5.45
CA LYS A 184 -23.95 -11.62 -5.21
C LYS A 184 -24.51 -11.15 -6.55
N PRO A 185 -25.83 -10.87 -6.64
CA PRO A 185 -26.39 -10.25 -7.83
C PRO A 185 -25.67 -8.94 -8.15
N ARG A 186 -25.18 -8.80 -9.39
CA ARG A 186 -24.43 -7.62 -9.87
C ARG A 186 -23.07 -7.38 -9.21
N ASP A 187 -22.44 -8.43 -8.67
CA ASP A 187 -21.07 -8.32 -8.17
C ASP A 187 -20.10 -8.02 -9.32
N SER A 188 -19.51 -6.83 -9.31
CA SER A 188 -18.57 -6.33 -10.33
C SER A 188 -17.18 -6.03 -9.77
N GLY A 189 -16.88 -6.51 -8.54
CA GLY A 189 -15.59 -6.32 -7.90
C GLY A 189 -14.42 -7.00 -8.64
N ASP A 190 -13.24 -6.91 -8.04
CA ASP A 190 -12.00 -7.58 -8.48
C ASP A 190 -11.84 -9.00 -7.91
N GLY A 191 -12.54 -9.32 -6.81
CA GLY A 191 -12.48 -10.64 -6.16
C GLY A 191 -11.30 -10.84 -5.21
N GLY A 192 -10.55 -9.77 -4.91
CA GLY A 192 -9.30 -9.87 -4.18
C GLY A 192 -8.13 -10.33 -5.07
N ILE A 193 -8.19 -9.98 -6.36
CA ILE A 193 -7.07 -10.07 -7.31
C ILE A 193 -7.00 -8.75 -8.08
N ASP A 194 -6.00 -7.92 -7.79
CA ASP A 194 -5.80 -6.63 -8.46
C ASP A 194 -4.92 -6.73 -9.71
N ILE A 195 -3.95 -7.64 -9.72
CA ILE A 195 -3.04 -7.85 -10.85
C ILE A 195 -2.88 -9.35 -11.11
N VAL A 196 -2.89 -9.71 -12.38
CA VAL A 196 -2.78 -11.08 -12.89
C VAL A 196 -1.55 -11.17 -13.78
N ALA A 197 -0.71 -12.18 -13.57
CA ALA A 197 0.41 -12.46 -14.43
C ALA A 197 0.58 -13.94 -14.74
N TRP A 198 1.01 -14.25 -15.97
CA TRP A 198 1.34 -15.61 -16.41
C TRP A 198 2.38 -15.60 -17.54
N HIS A 199 3.08 -16.71 -17.72
CA HIS A 199 4.01 -16.88 -18.84
C HIS A 199 3.44 -17.87 -19.87
N PRO A 200 3.27 -17.50 -21.16
CA PRO A 200 2.58 -18.34 -22.13
C PRO A 200 3.43 -19.51 -22.69
N PHE A 201 4.73 -19.57 -22.39
CA PHE A 201 5.71 -20.55 -22.89
C PHE A 201 5.83 -20.71 -24.42
N GLY A 202 5.07 -19.93 -25.21
CA GLY A 202 5.10 -19.99 -26.68
C GLY A 202 4.34 -21.17 -27.29
N ASP A 203 3.47 -21.82 -26.52
CA ASP A 203 2.54 -22.86 -26.97
C ASP A 203 1.16 -22.66 -26.34
N GLU A 204 0.24 -23.62 -26.45
CA GLU A 204 -1.10 -23.57 -25.83
C GLU A 204 -1.32 -24.61 -24.71
N ARG A 205 -0.25 -25.27 -24.25
CA ARG A 205 -0.34 -26.31 -23.20
C ARG A 205 -0.62 -25.69 -21.84
N ASP A 206 -1.31 -26.42 -20.99
CA ASP A 206 -1.53 -26.03 -19.60
C ASP A 206 -0.22 -26.05 -18.78
N ALA A 207 -0.33 -26.01 -17.45
CA ALA A 207 0.81 -26.05 -16.53
C ALA A 207 1.82 -24.90 -16.75
N ILE A 208 1.32 -23.68 -16.95
CA ILE A 208 2.11 -22.45 -17.06
C ILE A 208 2.26 -21.72 -15.72
N PRO A 209 3.39 -21.03 -15.45
CA PRO A 209 3.56 -20.32 -14.21
C PRO A 209 2.69 -19.07 -14.21
N ALA A 210 2.05 -18.82 -13.06
CA ALA A 210 1.20 -17.67 -12.83
C ALA A 210 1.51 -17.02 -11.48
N ALA A 211 1.12 -15.76 -11.35
CA ALA A 211 1.23 -14.99 -10.12
C ALA A 211 0.06 -14.01 -10.01
N PHE A 212 -0.57 -13.95 -8.84
CA PHE A 212 -1.68 -13.03 -8.55
C PHE A 212 -1.28 -12.08 -7.41
N VAL A 213 -1.69 -10.82 -7.54
CA VAL A 213 -1.39 -9.75 -6.59
C VAL A 213 -2.67 -9.18 -6.04
N GLN A 214 -2.69 -8.94 -4.72
CA GLN A 214 -3.65 -8.06 -4.09
C GLN A 214 -2.93 -6.82 -3.55
N CYS A 215 -3.47 -5.65 -3.81
CA CYS A 215 -2.99 -4.37 -3.34
C CYS A 215 -3.92 -3.88 -2.22
N GLY A 216 -3.37 -3.50 -1.08
CA GLY A 216 -4.19 -3.03 0.04
C GLY A 216 -3.58 -1.86 0.79
N CYS A 217 -4.40 -0.85 1.03
CA CYS A 217 -4.04 0.34 1.81
C CYS A 217 -4.46 0.24 3.29
N SER A 218 -5.17 -0.81 3.68
CA SER A 218 -5.71 -0.95 5.03
C SER A 218 -4.65 -1.35 6.04
N LYS A 219 -4.64 -0.66 7.18
CA LYS A 219 -3.73 -0.91 8.31
C LYS A 219 -3.84 -2.34 8.87
N ASP A 220 -5.06 -2.88 8.98
CA ASP A 220 -5.31 -4.14 9.69
C ASP A 220 -5.82 -5.26 8.77
N GLU A 221 -6.51 -4.92 7.67
CA GLU A 221 -7.13 -5.95 6.81
C GLU A 221 -6.10 -6.78 6.03
N TRP A 222 -4.85 -6.33 5.91
CA TRP A 222 -3.79 -7.07 5.20
C TRP A 222 -3.60 -8.48 5.75
N ARG A 223 -3.77 -8.69 7.06
CA ARG A 223 -3.65 -9.99 7.72
C ARG A 223 -4.53 -11.05 7.05
N HIS A 224 -5.75 -10.68 6.67
CA HIS A 224 -6.69 -11.57 6.00
C HIS A 224 -6.63 -11.44 4.48
N LYS A 225 -6.46 -10.20 3.97
CA LYS A 225 -6.50 -9.91 2.54
C LYS A 225 -5.32 -10.46 1.75
N GLN A 226 -4.17 -10.67 2.40
CA GLN A 226 -2.99 -11.28 1.76
C GLN A 226 -3.23 -12.67 1.16
N LEU A 227 -4.22 -13.41 1.66
CA LEU A 227 -4.57 -14.74 1.16
C LEU A 227 -5.74 -14.74 0.17
N GLU A 228 -6.32 -13.58 -0.15
CA GLU A 228 -7.39 -13.48 -1.13
C GLU A 228 -6.99 -13.93 -2.54
N PRO A 229 -5.79 -13.59 -3.06
CA PRO A 229 -5.35 -14.07 -4.36
C PRO A 229 -4.77 -15.50 -4.29
N SER A 230 -4.77 -16.15 -3.12
CA SER A 230 -4.01 -17.39 -2.91
C SER A 230 -4.59 -18.61 -3.61
N TYR A 231 -3.70 -19.48 -4.05
CA TYR A 231 -4.08 -20.81 -4.53
C TYR A 231 -4.86 -21.61 -3.48
N ALA A 232 -4.55 -21.44 -2.19
CA ALA A 232 -5.29 -22.11 -1.11
C ALA A 232 -6.78 -21.72 -1.09
N LYS A 233 -7.12 -20.45 -1.39
CA LYS A 233 -8.51 -19.96 -1.42
C LYS A 233 -9.23 -20.28 -2.73
N LEU A 234 -8.51 -20.26 -3.85
CA LEU A 234 -9.08 -20.22 -5.20
C LEU A 234 -8.76 -21.46 -6.04
N GLY A 235 -7.81 -22.30 -5.66
CA GLY A 235 -7.33 -23.45 -6.44
C GLY A 235 -8.39 -24.52 -6.64
N SER A 236 -9.32 -24.72 -5.70
CA SER A 236 -10.48 -25.61 -5.91
C SER A 236 -11.52 -25.03 -6.88
N LYS A 237 -11.44 -23.73 -7.17
CA LYS A 237 -12.32 -23.01 -8.09
C LYS A 237 -11.72 -22.84 -9.48
N MET A 238 -10.39 -22.71 -9.54
CA MET A 238 -9.57 -22.64 -10.73
C MET A 238 -8.45 -23.70 -10.63
N PRO A 239 -8.78 -25.00 -10.77
CA PRO A 239 -7.82 -26.09 -10.69
C PRO A 239 -6.77 -25.99 -11.80
N VAL A 240 -5.50 -25.98 -11.41
CA VAL A 240 -4.33 -25.99 -12.30
C VAL A 240 -3.29 -26.98 -11.78
N THR A 241 -2.36 -27.38 -12.64
CA THR A 241 -1.37 -28.44 -12.36
C THR A 241 -0.38 -28.07 -11.26
N HIS A 242 -0.15 -26.77 -11.00
CA HIS A 242 0.71 -26.30 -9.92
C HIS A 242 0.19 -24.98 -9.33
N PRO A 243 0.44 -24.71 -8.03
CA PRO A 243 -0.01 -23.48 -7.40
C PRO A 243 0.71 -22.26 -8.00
N TRP A 244 -0.04 -21.19 -8.24
CA TRP A 244 0.52 -19.89 -8.60
C TRP A 244 1.12 -19.17 -7.39
N ALA A 245 2.02 -18.22 -7.65
CA ALA A 245 2.56 -17.35 -6.62
C ALA A 245 1.52 -16.30 -6.19
N SER A 246 1.49 -15.97 -4.89
CA SER A 246 0.57 -14.98 -4.34
C SER A 246 1.37 -13.84 -3.76
N TYR A 247 1.05 -12.60 -4.15
CA TYR A 247 1.69 -11.39 -3.66
C TYR A 247 0.69 -10.52 -2.94
N TYR A 248 1.16 -9.80 -1.92
CA TYR A 248 0.40 -8.74 -1.28
C TYR A 248 1.23 -7.47 -1.19
N PHE A 249 0.77 -6.44 -1.89
CA PHE A 249 1.41 -5.13 -1.93
C PHE A 249 0.72 -4.23 -0.91
N LEU A 250 1.51 -3.56 -0.08
CA LEU A 250 1.00 -2.64 0.93
C LEU A 250 1.90 -1.40 1.06
N PRO A 251 1.33 -0.21 1.27
CA PRO A 251 2.10 1.03 1.37
C PRO A 251 2.65 1.30 2.78
N GLN A 252 2.33 0.48 3.77
CA GLN A 252 2.88 0.59 5.13
C GLN A 252 4.36 0.17 5.13
N ASP A 253 5.14 0.78 6.02
CA ASP A 253 6.48 0.32 6.37
C ASP A 253 6.37 -0.73 7.49
N LEU A 254 6.06 -1.98 7.10
CA LEU A 254 5.60 -3.02 8.03
C LEU A 254 6.78 -3.69 8.76
N ARG A 255 7.45 -2.92 9.61
CA ARG A 255 8.65 -3.38 10.35
C ARG A 255 8.58 -3.03 11.82
N TRP A 256 9.24 -3.84 12.64
CA TRP A 256 9.59 -3.49 14.00
C TRP A 256 10.89 -2.69 14.05
N MET A 257 11.20 -2.12 15.22
CA MET A 257 12.44 -1.37 15.47
C MET A 257 13.74 -2.15 15.23
N ASP A 258 13.69 -3.49 15.19
CA ASP A 258 14.83 -4.35 14.85
C ASP A 258 15.00 -4.57 13.34
N GLY A 259 14.05 -4.09 12.53
CA GLY A 259 14.03 -4.22 11.08
C GLY A 259 13.37 -5.50 10.55
N ASP A 260 12.94 -6.44 11.41
CA ASP A 260 12.14 -7.59 11.00
C ASP A 260 10.67 -7.19 10.76
N TRP A 261 9.91 -8.09 10.16
CA TRP A 261 8.49 -7.87 9.87
C TRP A 261 7.68 -7.60 11.12
N ALA A 262 6.91 -6.51 11.09
CA ALA A 262 5.86 -6.31 12.07
C ALA A 262 4.82 -7.42 11.90
N TYR A 263 4.41 -8.03 13.02
CA TYR A 263 3.41 -9.10 13.03
C TYR A 263 3.76 -10.31 12.13
N LYS A 264 5.03 -10.71 12.10
CA LYS A 264 5.51 -11.82 11.26
C LYS A 264 4.70 -13.12 11.34
N ALA A 265 4.14 -13.44 12.50
CA ALA A 265 3.30 -14.62 12.70
C ALA A 265 1.97 -14.58 11.93
N ASP A 266 1.50 -13.38 11.56
CA ASP A 266 0.30 -13.18 10.75
C ASP A 266 0.59 -13.26 9.25
N ILE A 267 1.86 -13.31 8.82
CA ILE A 267 2.23 -13.42 7.42
C ILE A 267 1.99 -14.86 6.95
N GLY A 268 1.08 -15.01 5.98
CA GLY A 268 0.69 -16.30 5.40
C GLY A 268 1.49 -16.67 4.16
N GLY A 269 0.93 -17.55 3.33
CA GLY A 269 1.51 -17.99 2.06
C GLY A 269 1.47 -16.92 0.95
N ALA A 270 1.94 -15.70 1.24
CA ALA A 270 2.00 -14.57 0.33
C ALA A 270 3.38 -13.89 0.39
N ILE A 271 3.83 -13.38 -0.75
CA ILE A 271 5.04 -12.57 -0.86
C ILE A 271 4.65 -11.11 -0.58
N LEU A 272 5.08 -10.58 0.57
CA LEU A 272 4.79 -9.20 0.95
C LEU A 272 5.73 -8.21 0.27
N VAL A 273 5.17 -7.10 -0.21
CA VAL A 273 5.93 -5.97 -0.77
C VAL A 273 5.43 -4.70 -0.08
N ASP A 274 6.20 -4.24 0.92
CA ASP A 274 5.89 -3.10 1.78
C ASP A 274 6.55 -1.81 1.26
N ARG A 275 6.37 -0.67 1.96
CA ARG A 275 6.88 0.65 1.51
C ARG A 275 8.35 0.63 1.12
N LEU A 276 9.20 0.03 1.95
CA LEU A 276 10.64 -0.03 1.70
C LEU A 276 10.94 -0.81 0.42
N ARG A 277 10.30 -1.97 0.25
CA ARG A 277 10.47 -2.78 -0.97
C ARG A 277 9.93 -2.05 -2.20
N LEU A 278 8.78 -1.40 -2.11
CA LEU A 278 8.21 -0.63 -3.23
C LEU A 278 9.17 0.46 -3.72
N ILE A 279 9.75 1.25 -2.80
CA ILE A 279 10.69 2.31 -3.16
C ILE A 279 11.99 1.73 -3.74
N ASN A 280 12.54 0.69 -3.11
CA ASN A 280 13.77 0.07 -3.60
C ASN A 280 13.59 -0.56 -4.97
N LEU A 281 12.48 -1.26 -5.21
CA LEU A 281 12.17 -1.85 -6.51
C LEU A 281 11.93 -0.78 -7.57
N ALA A 282 11.24 0.32 -7.23
CA ALA A 282 11.06 1.44 -8.16
C ALA A 282 12.40 2.07 -8.55
N ARG A 283 13.33 2.21 -7.59
CA ARG A 283 14.70 2.71 -7.85
C ARG A 283 15.51 1.74 -8.68
N GLU A 284 15.58 0.48 -8.27
CA GLU A 284 16.38 -0.58 -8.90
C GLU A 284 15.97 -0.83 -10.36
N ASN A 285 14.68 -0.67 -10.67
CA ASN A 285 14.14 -0.88 -12.01
C ASN A 285 13.93 0.43 -12.80
N GLU A 286 14.50 1.55 -12.33
CA GLU A 286 14.44 2.86 -13.01
C GLU A 286 13.01 3.34 -13.32
N LEU A 287 12.06 3.03 -12.43
CA LEU A 287 10.64 3.30 -12.63
C LEU A 287 10.20 4.66 -12.12
N ILE A 288 11.00 5.33 -11.28
CA ILE A 288 10.61 6.52 -10.50
C ILE A 288 9.93 7.59 -11.37
N ASP A 289 10.51 7.90 -12.55
CA ASP A 289 10.00 8.94 -13.45
C ASP A 289 8.87 8.44 -14.37
N ALA A 290 8.64 7.13 -14.42
CA ALA A 290 7.58 6.49 -15.20
C ALA A 290 6.34 6.13 -14.37
N LEU A 291 6.39 6.31 -13.05
CA LEU A 291 5.26 6.07 -12.16
C LEU A 291 4.12 7.07 -12.43
N PRO A 292 2.86 6.66 -12.19
CA PRO A 292 1.70 7.52 -12.40
C PRO A 292 1.77 8.76 -11.49
N PRO A 293 1.26 9.92 -11.95
CA PRO A 293 1.23 11.13 -11.14
C PRO A 293 0.34 10.96 -9.90
N THR A 294 0.74 11.63 -8.81
CA THR A 294 0.05 11.56 -7.52
C THR A 294 -0.39 12.96 -7.05
N PRO A 295 -1.34 13.60 -7.75
CA PRO A 295 -1.75 14.99 -7.48
C PRO A 295 -2.30 15.21 -6.06
N TYR A 296 -2.76 14.14 -5.41
CA TYR A 296 -3.21 14.20 -4.04
C TYR A 296 -2.09 14.45 -3.02
N VAL A 297 -0.82 14.29 -3.40
CA VAL A 297 0.33 14.73 -2.59
C VAL A 297 0.38 16.24 -2.57
N ASP A 298 0.23 16.90 -3.73
CA ASP A 298 0.15 18.37 -3.83
C ASP A 298 -1.05 18.90 -3.00
N ASP A 299 -2.20 18.23 -3.12
CA ASP A 299 -3.40 18.58 -2.35
C ASP A 299 -3.21 18.40 -0.84
N ALA A 300 -2.38 17.45 -0.40
CA ALA A 300 -2.10 17.22 1.00
C ALA A 300 -1.09 18.24 1.55
N VAL A 301 -0.02 18.53 0.79
CA VAL A 301 1.01 19.50 1.18
C VAL A 301 0.46 20.93 1.16
N SER A 302 -0.46 21.27 0.27
CA SER A 302 -1.12 22.58 0.26
C SER A 302 -2.09 22.79 1.44
N MET A 303 -2.39 21.75 2.22
CA MET A 303 -3.18 21.91 3.44
C MET A 303 -2.41 22.73 4.49
N SER A 304 -3.18 23.47 5.29
CA SER A 304 -2.71 24.18 6.48
C SER A 304 -3.54 23.71 7.67
N TYR A 305 -3.07 22.68 8.36
CA TYR A 305 -3.74 22.05 9.50
C TYR A 305 -2.84 22.13 10.73
N ARG A 306 -3.34 22.75 11.81
CA ARG A 306 -2.61 22.84 13.08
C ARG A 306 -2.94 21.69 14.00
#